data_AF-A0A1F5G307-F1
#
_entry.id   AF-A0A1F5G307-F1
#
_cell.length_a   1.000
_cell.length_b   1.000
_cell.length_c   1.000
_cell.angle_alpha   90.00
_cell.angle_beta   90.00
_cell.angle_gamma   90.00
#
_symmetry.space_group_name_H-M   'P 1'
#
loop_
_entity.id
_entity.type
_entity.pdbx_description
1 polymer ?
#
loop_
_entity_poly.entity_id
_entity_poly.type
_entity_poly.pdbx_seq_one_letter_code
_entity_poly.pdbx_strand_id
1 'polypeptide(L)'
;MKLVQIISIVSYFAITSIFAAIIWLYIDALSLRFEVKSFLKFLAFSLLTLAFFFRLTQGIFNANFSNLEFWLQSSALWLILASYLLDYHSKLQLLTIIGIISIFFLKNYALLAVQSFLISVVILQISYSTKHKDLIPLISGFGLLSISEFFNHLEKVRGIQNFSLAANFVLLFASLTFFYWLWSYLAIRFSLGKT
;
A
#
# COMPACT_ATOMS: atom_id res chain seq x y z
N MET A 1 13.52 -25.09 3.17
CA MET A 1 13.41 -23.62 3.31
C MET A 1 13.55 -23.24 4.78
N LYS A 2 14.27 -22.15 5.09
CA LYS A 2 14.33 -21.62 6.47
C LYS A 2 13.00 -20.92 6.81
N LEU A 3 12.55 -20.96 8.07
CA LEU A 3 11.30 -20.32 8.54
C LEU A 3 11.16 -18.86 8.06
N VAL A 4 12.26 -18.11 8.07
CA VAL A 4 12.33 -16.71 7.61
C VAL A 4 11.92 -16.56 6.14
N GLN A 5 12.36 -17.48 5.28
CA GLN A 5 12.00 -17.48 3.86
C GLN A 5 10.51 -17.81 3.68
N ILE A 6 9.96 -18.73 4.47
CA ILE A 6 8.54 -19.08 4.42
C ILE A 6 7.69 -17.85 4.78
N ILE A 7 8.00 -17.19 5.89
CA ILE A 7 7.27 -15.98 6.33
C ILE A 7 7.33 -14.89 5.25
N SER A 8 8.51 -14.66 4.66
CA SER A 8 8.67 -13.67 3.60
C SER A 8 7.81 -14.00 2.37
N ILE A 9 7.84 -15.24 1.88
CA ILE A 9 7.02 -15.68 0.74
C ILE A 9 5.54 -15.54 1.04
N VAL A 10 5.08 -16.01 2.21
CA VAL A 10 3.66 -15.91 2.59
C VAL A 10 3.22 -14.44 2.71
N SER A 11 4.06 -13.57 3.28
CA SER A 11 3.77 -12.14 3.39
C SER A 11 3.62 -11.45 2.03
N TYR A 12 4.54 -11.73 1.10
CA TYR A 12 4.50 -11.16 -0.25
C TYR A 12 3.37 -11.76 -1.09
N PHE A 13 3.10 -13.05 -0.96
CA PHE A 13 1.99 -13.69 -1.64
C PHE A 13 0.65 -13.13 -1.18
N ALA A 14 0.45 -12.97 0.14
CA ALA A 14 -0.77 -12.41 0.71
C ALA A 14 -1.03 -10.99 0.20
N ILE A 15 -0.05 -10.08 0.38
CA ILE A 15 -0.23 -8.68 -0.04
C ILE A 15 -0.42 -8.53 -1.55
N THR A 16 0.31 -9.33 -2.36
CA THR A 16 0.16 -9.32 -3.84
C THR A 16 -1.24 -9.76 -4.24
N SER A 17 -1.76 -10.83 -3.63
CA SER A 17 -3.09 -11.36 -3.92
C SER A 17 -4.19 -10.37 -3.55
N ILE A 18 -4.04 -9.68 -2.41
CA ILE A 18 -5.00 -8.66 -1.97
C ILE A 18 -4.96 -7.45 -2.89
N PHE A 19 -3.78 -6.94 -3.26
CA PHE A 19 -3.69 -5.86 -4.23
C PHE A 19 -4.27 -6.25 -5.59
N ALA A 20 -4.05 -7.49 -6.05
CA ALA A 20 -4.67 -8.00 -7.26
C ALA A 20 -6.21 -8.02 -7.17
N ALA A 21 -6.76 -8.41 -6.03
CA ALA A 21 -8.21 -8.36 -5.80
C ALA A 21 -8.74 -6.92 -5.76
N ILE A 22 -7.97 -5.98 -5.20
CA ILE A 22 -8.32 -4.54 -5.21
C ILE A 22 -8.32 -3.99 -6.65
N ILE A 23 -7.41 -4.43 -7.53
CA ILE A 23 -7.44 -4.05 -8.95
C ILE A 23 -8.80 -4.39 -9.57
N TRP A 24 -9.33 -5.58 -9.28
CA TRP A 24 -10.62 -6.01 -9.82
C TRP A 24 -11.76 -5.07 -9.43
N LEU A 25 -11.76 -4.55 -8.19
CA LEU A 25 -12.75 -3.55 -7.76
C LEU A 25 -12.69 -2.28 -8.62
N TYR A 26 -11.49 -1.80 -8.95
CA TYR A 26 -11.34 -0.59 -9.75
C TYR A 26 -11.61 -0.83 -11.24
N ILE A 27 -11.30 -2.03 -11.78
CA ILE A 27 -11.74 -2.41 -13.13
C ILE A 27 -13.26 -2.33 -13.23
N ASP A 28 -13.95 -2.92 -12.26
CA ASP A 28 -15.41 -2.96 -12.24
C ASP A 28 -16.03 -1.57 -11.96
N ALA A 29 -15.39 -0.71 -11.18
CA ALA A 29 -15.80 0.68 -11.03
C ALA A 29 -15.64 1.48 -12.35
N LEU A 30 -14.51 1.28 -13.05
CA LEU A 30 -14.20 1.96 -14.32
C LEU A 30 -15.08 1.50 -15.48
N SER A 31 -15.51 0.23 -15.49
CA SER A 31 -16.44 -0.28 -16.50
C SER A 31 -17.83 0.34 -16.37
N LEU A 32 -18.26 0.66 -15.15
CA LEU A 32 -19.53 1.35 -14.89
C LEU A 32 -19.44 2.85 -15.23
N ARG A 33 -18.36 3.52 -14.82
CA ARG A 33 -18.13 4.94 -15.11
C ARG A 33 -16.64 5.28 -15.06
N PHE A 34 -16.15 5.93 -16.12
CA PHE A 34 -14.78 6.42 -16.11
C PHE A 34 -14.64 7.64 -15.19
N GLU A 35 -13.86 7.49 -14.12
CA GLU A 35 -13.48 8.57 -13.21
C GLU A 35 -11.96 8.58 -13.04
N VAL A 36 -11.34 9.76 -13.18
CA VAL A 36 -9.87 9.91 -13.12
C VAL A 36 -9.29 9.39 -11.81
N LYS A 37 -9.97 9.61 -10.68
CA LYS A 37 -9.56 9.10 -9.36
C LYS A 37 -9.50 7.58 -9.34
N SER A 38 -10.53 6.93 -9.86
CA SER A 38 -10.62 5.47 -9.96
C SER A 38 -9.57 4.90 -10.91
N PHE A 39 -9.27 5.60 -12.00
CA PHE A 39 -8.22 5.23 -12.94
C PHE A 39 -6.81 5.31 -12.33
N LEU A 40 -6.53 6.38 -11.58
CA LEU A 40 -5.25 6.52 -10.86
C LEU A 40 -5.07 5.42 -9.81
N LYS A 41 -6.13 5.07 -9.06
CA LYS A 41 -6.08 3.97 -8.10
C LYS A 41 -5.89 2.62 -8.78
N PHE A 42 -6.59 2.36 -9.90
CA PHE A 42 -6.38 1.17 -10.72
C PHE A 42 -4.90 1.02 -11.12
N LEU A 43 -4.34 2.04 -11.77
CA LEU A 43 -2.93 2.03 -12.19
C LEU A 43 -1.98 1.83 -11.01
N ALA A 44 -2.24 2.52 -9.91
CA ALA A 44 -1.40 2.40 -8.73
C ALA A 44 -1.42 0.99 -8.13
N PHE A 45 -2.60 0.39 -7.94
CA PHE A 45 -2.68 -0.98 -7.42
C PHE A 45 -2.11 -1.99 -8.41
N SER A 46 -2.21 -1.78 -9.72
CA SER A 46 -1.50 -2.59 -10.72
C SER A 46 0.02 -2.54 -10.56
N LEU A 47 0.58 -1.35 -10.36
CA LEU A 47 2.02 -1.18 -10.14
C LEU A 47 2.47 -1.78 -8.80
N LEU A 48 1.68 -1.64 -7.72
CA LEU A 48 1.95 -2.31 -6.45
C LEU A 48 1.92 -3.84 -6.59
N THR A 49 0.91 -4.40 -7.25
CA THR A 49 0.84 -5.84 -7.49
C THR A 49 2.06 -6.32 -8.26
N LEU A 50 2.50 -5.61 -9.30
CA LEU A 50 3.71 -5.95 -10.03
C LEU A 50 4.97 -5.84 -9.16
N ALA A 51 5.11 -4.78 -8.35
CA ALA A 51 6.26 -4.60 -7.46
C ALA A 51 6.37 -5.75 -6.45
N PHE A 52 5.27 -6.09 -5.77
CA PHE A 52 5.26 -7.17 -4.79
C PHE A 52 5.34 -8.56 -5.43
N PHE A 53 4.84 -8.73 -6.66
CA PHE A 53 5.06 -9.95 -7.44
C PHE A 53 6.55 -10.13 -7.81
N PHE A 54 7.24 -9.05 -8.19
CA PHE A 54 8.69 -9.13 -8.37
C PHE A 54 9.39 -9.49 -7.06
N ARG A 55 9.02 -8.89 -5.93
CA ARG A 55 9.58 -9.24 -4.61
C ARG A 55 9.36 -10.72 -4.24
N LEU A 56 8.19 -11.27 -4.57
CA LEU A 56 7.86 -12.68 -4.41
C LEU A 56 8.75 -13.57 -5.29
N THR A 57 8.89 -13.24 -6.57
CA THR A 57 9.72 -14.02 -7.51
C THR A 57 11.21 -13.93 -7.19
N GLN A 58 11.71 -12.81 -6.66
CA GLN A 58 13.07 -12.74 -6.12
C GLN A 58 13.26 -13.75 -4.98
N GLY A 59 12.29 -13.87 -4.07
CA GLY A 59 12.33 -14.82 -2.95
C GLY A 59 12.27 -16.30 -3.35
N ILE A 60 11.67 -16.62 -4.51
CA ILE A 60 11.50 -18.00 -5.02
C ILE A 60 12.63 -18.39 -5.98
N PHE A 61 12.97 -17.50 -6.91
CA PHE A 61 13.84 -17.78 -8.06
C PHE A 61 15.22 -17.08 -7.98
N ASN A 62 15.50 -16.32 -6.90
CA ASN A 62 16.73 -15.53 -6.76
C ASN A 62 17.02 -14.58 -7.94
N ALA A 63 15.99 -14.12 -8.64
CA ALA A 63 16.13 -13.06 -9.63
C ALA A 63 16.46 -11.72 -8.93
N ASN A 64 17.10 -10.77 -9.62
CA ASN A 64 17.40 -9.44 -9.06
C ASN A 64 16.63 -8.35 -9.81
N PHE A 65 15.54 -7.86 -9.21
CA PHE A 65 14.70 -6.78 -9.74
C PHE A 65 14.62 -5.57 -8.78
N SER A 66 15.55 -5.46 -7.84
CA SER A 66 15.49 -4.51 -6.72
C SER A 66 15.23 -3.05 -7.12
N ASN A 67 15.90 -2.55 -8.16
CA ASN A 67 15.68 -1.18 -8.65
C ASN A 67 14.31 -0.99 -9.29
N LEU A 68 13.88 -1.96 -10.12
CA LEU A 68 12.61 -1.88 -10.83
C LEU A 68 11.43 -1.98 -9.85
N GLU A 69 11.52 -2.88 -8.87
CA GLU A 69 10.60 -2.99 -7.75
C GLU A 69 10.44 -1.66 -7.00
N PHE A 70 11.55 -1.02 -6.63
CA PHE A 70 11.53 0.27 -5.95
C PHE A 70 10.79 1.35 -6.75
N TRP A 71 11.08 1.47 -8.05
CA TRP A 71 10.44 2.48 -8.90
C TRP A 71 8.95 2.20 -9.11
N LEU A 72 8.56 0.94 -9.29
CA LEU A 72 7.15 0.55 -9.37
C LEU A 72 6.41 0.88 -8.08
N GLN A 73 6.97 0.52 -6.92
CA GLN A 73 6.34 0.78 -5.64
C GLN A 73 6.23 2.30 -5.36
N SER A 74 7.30 3.05 -5.62
CA SER A 74 7.31 4.51 -5.41
C SER A 74 6.31 5.24 -6.31
N SER A 75 6.29 4.92 -7.61
CA SER A 75 5.33 5.51 -8.56
C SER A 75 3.89 5.16 -8.20
N ALA A 76 3.64 3.93 -7.75
CA ALA A 76 2.33 3.53 -7.29
C ALA A 76 1.85 4.30 -6.06
N LEU A 77 2.68 4.45 -5.03
CA LEU A 77 2.33 5.21 -3.83
C LEU A 77 2.06 6.69 -4.16
N TRP A 78 2.81 7.27 -5.09
CA TRP A 78 2.53 8.61 -5.62
C TRP A 78 1.16 8.71 -6.30
N LEU A 79 0.81 7.74 -7.14
CA LEU A 79 -0.49 7.72 -7.81
C LEU A 79 -1.65 7.57 -6.81
N ILE A 80 -1.48 6.76 -5.76
CA ILE A 80 -2.46 6.65 -4.67
C ILE A 80 -2.63 8.00 -3.99
N LEU A 81 -1.52 8.64 -3.60
CA LEU A 81 -1.55 9.95 -2.96
C LEU A 81 -2.25 10.99 -3.84
N ALA A 82 -1.88 11.06 -5.12
CA ALA A 82 -2.51 11.96 -6.10
C ALA A 82 -4.01 11.70 -6.24
N SER A 83 -4.44 10.43 -6.26
CA SER A 83 -5.85 10.07 -6.36
C SER A 83 -6.70 10.58 -5.18
N TYR A 84 -6.12 10.62 -3.97
CA TYR A 84 -6.78 11.14 -2.77
C TYR A 84 -6.68 12.66 -2.64
N LEU A 85 -5.63 13.29 -3.20
CA LEU A 85 -5.51 14.75 -3.27
C LEU A 85 -6.52 15.38 -4.22
N LEU A 86 -6.92 14.65 -5.27
CA LEU A 86 -8.02 15.07 -6.14
C LEU A 86 -9.38 15.07 -5.40
N ASP A 87 -9.44 14.57 -4.16
CA ASP A 87 -10.66 14.58 -3.37
C ASP A 87 -10.89 15.93 -2.69
N TYR A 88 -12.08 16.50 -2.92
CA TYR A 88 -12.44 17.88 -2.55
C TYR A 88 -12.38 18.12 -1.03
N HIS A 89 -12.46 17.05 -0.23
CA HIS A 89 -12.44 17.10 1.22
C HIS A 89 -11.03 17.10 1.84
N SER A 90 -9.96 16.98 1.04
CA SER A 90 -8.58 16.98 1.56
C SER A 90 -8.10 18.40 1.89
N LYS A 91 -8.40 18.90 3.10
CA LYS A 91 -7.91 20.22 3.56
C LYS A 91 -6.40 20.25 3.89
N LEU A 92 -5.71 19.10 3.91
CA LEU A 92 -4.26 19.00 4.17
C LEU A 92 -3.40 19.21 2.93
N GLN A 93 -3.83 20.03 1.96
CA GLN A 93 -2.98 20.39 0.81
C GLN A 93 -1.60 20.89 1.27
N LEU A 94 -1.52 21.66 2.35
CA LEU A 94 -0.26 22.25 2.82
C LEU A 94 0.69 21.23 3.49
N LEU A 95 0.17 20.33 4.33
CA LEU A 95 0.96 19.29 5.02
C LEU A 95 1.39 18.16 4.07
N THR A 96 0.54 17.85 3.08
CA THR A 96 0.97 16.99 1.96
C THR A 96 2.02 17.68 1.11
N ILE A 97 1.88 18.97 0.76
CA ILE A 97 2.95 19.71 0.04
C ILE A 97 4.29 19.69 0.81
N ILE A 98 4.29 19.89 2.12
CA ILE A 98 5.52 19.79 2.94
C ILE A 98 6.06 18.36 2.94
N GLY A 99 5.20 17.35 3.06
CA GLY A 99 5.59 15.94 2.94
C GLY A 99 6.18 15.61 1.56
N ILE A 100 5.59 16.13 0.49
CA ILE A 100 6.04 16.01 -0.90
C ILE A 100 7.43 16.62 -1.08
N ILE A 101 7.66 17.81 -0.53
CA ILE A 101 8.96 18.48 -0.54
C ILE A 101 10.00 17.67 0.24
N SER A 102 9.62 17.14 1.41
CA SER A 102 10.49 16.32 2.27
C SER A 102 10.89 15.00 1.60
N ILE A 103 10.04 14.45 0.73
CA ILE A 103 10.30 13.21 -0.02
C ILE A 103 11.49 13.35 -0.98
N PHE A 104 11.76 14.53 -1.54
CA PHE A 104 12.92 14.73 -2.44
C PHE A 104 14.28 14.48 -1.77
N PHE A 105 14.33 14.48 -0.44
CA PHE A 105 15.56 14.24 0.32
C PHE A 105 15.72 12.79 0.81
N LEU A 106 14.69 11.96 0.66
CA LEU A 106 14.70 10.56 1.10
C LEU A 106 15.09 9.62 -0.05
N LYS A 107 15.83 8.55 0.28
CA LYS A 107 16.26 7.54 -0.69
C LYS A 107 15.78 6.15 -0.27
N ASN A 108 15.51 5.30 -1.27
CA ASN A 108 15.20 3.88 -1.09
C ASN A 108 14.00 3.65 -0.14
N TYR A 109 14.09 2.63 0.71
CA TYR A 109 13.03 2.22 1.64
C TYR A 109 12.50 3.32 2.58
N ALA A 110 13.31 4.32 2.93
CA ALA A 110 12.86 5.46 3.73
C ALA A 110 11.84 6.32 2.96
N LEU A 111 12.02 6.46 1.65
CA LEU A 111 11.08 7.17 0.78
C LEU A 111 9.73 6.42 0.69
N LEU A 112 9.78 5.10 0.49
CA LEU A 112 8.58 4.25 0.45
C LEU A 112 7.79 4.29 1.77
N ALA A 113 8.50 4.29 2.90
CA ALA A 113 7.90 4.43 4.22
C ALA A 113 7.16 5.76 4.34
N VAL A 114 7.81 6.88 4.04
CA VAL A 114 7.20 8.21 4.16
C VAL A 114 6.03 8.39 3.18
N GLN A 115 6.12 7.90 1.95
CA GLN A 115 4.99 7.93 1.02
C GLN A 115 3.77 7.18 1.57
N SER A 116 3.99 5.97 2.11
CA SER A 116 2.92 5.15 2.69
C SER A 116 2.31 5.81 3.94
N PHE A 117 3.14 6.45 4.76
CA PHE A 117 2.69 7.24 5.89
C PHE A 117 1.82 8.42 5.47
N LEU A 118 2.24 9.18 4.45
CA LEU A 118 1.45 10.30 3.93
C LEU A 118 0.09 9.85 3.39
N ILE A 119 0.04 8.71 2.69
CA ILE A 119 -1.24 8.13 2.26
C ILE A 119 -2.12 7.85 3.47
N SER A 120 -1.59 7.21 4.51
CA SER A 120 -2.34 6.92 5.75
C SER A 120 -2.91 8.20 6.39
N VAL A 121 -2.10 9.26 6.49
CA VAL A 121 -2.52 10.57 7.03
C VAL A 121 -3.61 11.22 6.19
N VAL A 122 -3.48 11.19 4.86
CA VAL A 122 -4.50 11.76 3.95
C VAL A 122 -5.82 11.01 4.07
N ILE A 123 -5.78 9.67 4.10
CA ILE A 123 -6.99 8.85 4.25
C ILE A 123 -7.63 9.10 5.63
N LEU A 124 -6.83 9.24 6.70
CA LEU A 124 -7.34 9.58 8.03
C LEU A 124 -8.10 10.90 8.03
N GLN A 125 -7.55 11.92 7.38
CA GLN A 125 -8.23 13.20 7.27
C GLN A 125 -9.54 13.08 6.48
N ILE A 126 -9.52 12.37 5.35
CA ILE A 126 -10.73 12.15 4.53
C ILE A 126 -11.79 11.43 5.38
N SER A 127 -11.42 10.36 6.07
CA SER A 127 -12.33 9.60 6.95
C SER A 127 -12.95 10.48 8.03
N TYR A 128 -12.15 11.33 8.68
CA TYR A 128 -12.64 12.29 9.68
C TYR A 128 -13.58 13.35 9.08
N SER A 129 -13.28 13.83 7.88
CA SER A 129 -14.01 14.92 7.23
C SER A 129 -15.32 14.47 6.57
N THR A 130 -15.39 13.21 6.11
CA THR A 130 -16.50 12.68 5.31
C THR A 130 -17.36 11.65 6.04
N LYS A 131 -17.08 11.37 7.33
CA LYS A 131 -17.72 10.30 8.13
C LYS A 131 -17.57 8.88 7.54
N HIS A 132 -16.74 8.69 6.51
CA HIS A 132 -16.41 7.38 5.91
C HIS A 132 -15.51 6.57 6.85
N LYS A 133 -16.12 5.95 7.88
CA LYS A 133 -15.43 5.05 8.83
C LYS A 133 -14.95 3.75 8.20
N ASP A 134 -15.51 3.39 7.04
CA ASP A 134 -15.09 2.27 6.21
C ASP A 134 -13.66 2.43 5.68
N LEU A 135 -13.09 3.64 5.69
CA LEU A 135 -11.70 3.89 5.33
C LEU A 135 -10.69 3.56 6.44
N ILE A 136 -11.13 3.33 7.68
CA ILE A 136 -10.23 3.08 8.82
C ILE A 136 -9.26 1.91 8.56
N PRO A 137 -9.71 0.76 8.02
CA PRO A 137 -8.81 -0.33 7.65
C PRO A 137 -7.75 0.02 6.58
N LEU A 138 -8.02 0.98 5.70
CA LEU A 138 -6.99 1.48 4.76
C LEU A 138 -5.94 2.33 5.48
N ILE A 139 -6.34 3.14 6.46
CA ILE A 139 -5.42 3.94 7.27
C ILE A 139 -4.40 3.01 7.95
N SER A 140 -4.89 1.97 8.62
CA SER A 140 -4.03 1.00 9.29
C SER A 140 -3.19 0.19 8.30
N GLY A 141 -3.74 -0.22 7.16
CA GLY A 141 -2.99 -0.93 6.11
C GLY A 141 -1.79 -0.14 5.59
N PHE A 142 -1.98 1.12 5.20
CA PHE A 142 -0.86 1.98 4.75
C PHE A 142 0.08 2.37 5.89
N GLY A 143 -0.42 2.54 7.12
CA GLY A 143 0.41 2.77 8.30
C GLY A 143 1.34 1.58 8.60
N LEU A 144 0.81 0.36 8.55
CA LEU A 144 1.61 -0.87 8.71
C LEU A 144 2.59 -1.05 7.55
N LEU A 145 2.18 -0.76 6.31
CA LEU A 145 3.09 -0.79 5.16
C LEU A 145 4.25 0.21 5.32
N SER A 146 3.98 1.41 5.86
CA SER A 146 5.02 2.38 6.22
C SER A 146 6.01 1.81 7.24
N ILE A 147 5.51 1.16 8.30
CA ILE A 147 6.37 0.56 9.35
C ILE A 147 7.22 -0.57 8.76
N SER A 148 6.63 -1.42 7.92
CA SER A 148 7.32 -2.51 7.23
C SER A 148 8.48 -1.98 6.36
N GLU A 149 8.23 -0.95 5.55
CA GLU A 149 9.27 -0.35 4.71
C GLU A 149 10.34 0.38 5.54
N PHE A 150 9.96 1.00 6.67
CA PHE A 150 10.94 1.58 7.59
C PHE A 150 11.83 0.51 8.24
N PHE A 151 11.27 -0.63 8.64
CA PHE A 151 12.07 -1.75 9.17
C PHE A 151 13.01 -2.33 8.12
N ASN A 152 12.56 -2.46 6.86
CA ASN A 152 13.43 -2.82 5.74
C ASN A 152 14.58 -1.82 5.55
N HIS A 153 14.32 -0.51 5.72
CA HIS A 153 15.36 0.52 5.70
C HIS A 153 16.38 0.32 6.82
N LEU A 154 15.92 0.09 8.06
CA LEU A 154 16.81 -0.13 9.21
C LEU A 154 17.74 -1.32 9.01
N GLU A 155 17.25 -2.43 8.47
CA GLU A 155 18.14 -3.58 8.21
C GLU A 155 19.10 -3.31 7.04
N LYS A 156 18.58 -2.86 5.88
CA LYS A 156 19.38 -2.74 4.66
C LYS A 156 20.38 -1.59 4.67
N VAL A 157 20.11 -0.53 5.43
CA VAL A 157 20.96 0.69 5.46
C VAL A 157 21.70 0.83 6.78
N ARG A 158 21.07 0.48 7.91
CA ARG A 158 21.67 0.62 9.24
C ARG A 158 22.23 -0.69 9.80
N GLY A 159 22.02 -1.82 9.12
CA GLY A 159 22.57 -3.12 9.52
C GLY A 159 21.96 -3.69 10.81
N ILE A 160 20.80 -3.17 11.23
CA ILE A 160 20.17 -3.63 12.48
C ILE A 160 19.52 -5.00 12.23
N GLN A 161 20.02 -6.02 12.93
CA GLN A 161 19.64 -7.41 12.69
C GLN A 161 18.16 -7.69 13.02
N ASN A 162 17.56 -8.64 12.29
CA ASN A 162 16.19 -9.16 12.46
C ASN A 162 15.04 -8.20 12.13
N PHE A 163 15.32 -6.99 11.63
CA PHE A 163 14.28 -6.02 11.26
C PHE A 163 13.54 -6.39 9.97
N SER A 164 14.17 -7.11 9.04
CA SER A 164 13.58 -7.67 7.83
C SER A 164 12.55 -8.74 8.17
N LEU A 165 12.81 -9.56 9.19
CA LEU A 165 11.83 -10.52 9.69
C LEU A 165 10.64 -9.80 10.31
N ALA A 166 10.89 -8.80 11.16
CA ALA A 166 9.83 -7.96 11.71
C ALA A 166 9.02 -7.26 10.60
N ALA A 167 9.68 -6.75 9.55
CA ALA A 167 9.05 -6.13 8.40
C ALA A 167 8.07 -7.07 7.69
N ASN A 168 8.44 -8.34 7.49
CA ASN A 168 7.56 -9.35 6.89
C ASN A 168 6.34 -9.66 7.77
N PHE A 169 6.50 -9.71 9.09
CA PHE A 169 5.35 -9.87 10.01
C PHE A 169 4.41 -8.67 9.97
N VAL A 170 4.95 -7.45 10.02
CA VAL A 170 4.16 -6.23 9.88
C VAL A 170 3.42 -6.21 8.54
N LEU A 171 4.06 -6.68 7.47
CA LEU A 171 3.44 -6.78 6.15
C LEU A 171 2.29 -7.80 6.11
N LEU A 172 2.38 -8.92 6.83
CA LEU A 172 1.26 -9.84 7.01
C LEU A 172 0.06 -9.15 7.68
N PHE A 173 0.29 -8.40 8.75
CA PHE A 173 -0.78 -7.63 9.38
C PHE A 173 -1.35 -6.54 8.45
N ALA A 174 -0.50 -5.87 7.67
CA ALA A 174 -0.93 -4.93 6.65
C ALA A 174 -1.87 -5.61 5.63
N SER A 175 -1.49 -6.81 5.17
CA SER A 175 -2.30 -7.60 4.25
C SER A 175 -3.68 -7.94 4.85
N LEU A 176 -3.75 -8.36 6.12
CA LEU A 176 -5.01 -8.63 6.80
C LEU A 176 -5.90 -7.38 6.88
N THR A 177 -5.32 -6.21 7.17
CA THR A 177 -6.09 -4.96 7.21
C THR A 177 -6.62 -4.54 5.84
N PHE A 178 -5.83 -4.70 4.77
CA PHE A 178 -6.29 -4.45 3.40
C PHE A 178 -7.37 -5.46 2.96
N PHE A 179 -7.24 -6.71 3.36
CA PHE A 179 -8.26 -7.73 3.10
C PHE A 179 -9.57 -7.42 3.84
N TYR A 180 -9.48 -7.05 5.13
CA TYR A 180 -10.66 -6.67 5.90
C TYR A 180 -11.38 -5.47 5.28
N TRP A 181 -10.61 -4.47 4.80
CA TRP A 181 -11.17 -3.36 4.03
C TRP A 181 -11.91 -3.84 2.77
N LEU A 182 -11.22 -4.63 1.94
CA LEU A 182 -11.74 -5.18 0.69
C LEU A 182 -13.05 -5.93 0.95
N TRP A 183 -13.07 -6.79 1.98
CA TRP A 183 -14.23 -7.56 2.37
C TRP A 183 -15.38 -6.67 2.85
N SER A 184 -15.10 -5.68 3.71
CA SER A 184 -16.11 -4.74 4.18
C SER A 184 -16.76 -3.98 3.03
N TYR A 185 -15.96 -3.53 2.06
CA TYR A 185 -16.45 -2.88 0.86
C TYR A 185 -17.35 -3.80 0.01
N LEU A 186 -16.90 -5.03 -0.25
CA LEU A 186 -17.68 -6.03 -0.99
C LEU A 186 -18.99 -6.39 -0.29
N ALA A 187 -18.96 -6.58 1.03
CA ALA A 187 -20.14 -6.91 1.83
C ALA A 187 -21.21 -5.81 1.77
N ILE A 188 -20.80 -4.54 1.81
CA ILE A 188 -21.69 -3.39 1.62
C ILE A 188 -22.27 -3.39 0.21
N ARG A 189 -21.41 -3.55 -0.81
CA ARG A 189 -21.79 -3.46 -2.21
C ARG A 189 -22.77 -4.55 -2.66
N PHE A 190 -22.57 -5.77 -2.19
CA PHE A 190 -23.42 -6.92 -2.52
C PHE A 190 -24.50 -7.18 -1.47
N SER A 191 -24.67 -6.30 -0.48
CA SER A 191 -25.64 -6.45 0.61
C SER A 191 -25.54 -7.79 1.37
N LEU A 192 -24.34 -8.38 1.44
CA LEU A 192 -24.09 -9.69 2.05
C LEU A 192 -24.25 -9.70 3.58
N GLY A 193 -24.35 -8.52 4.21
CA GLY A 193 -24.59 -8.36 5.65
C GLY A 193 -26.05 -8.09 6.03
N LYS A 194 -26.99 -8.15 5.09
CA LYS A 194 -28.43 -8.06 5.36
C LYS A 194 -29.08 -9.43 5.13
N THR A 195 -28.93 -10.32 6.10
CA THR A 195 -29.77 -11.50 6.31
C THR A 195 -30.16 -11.52 7.76
#